data_AF-A0A9P5K608-F1
#
_entry.id   AF-A0A9P5K608-F1
#
_cell.length_a   1.000
_cell.length_b   1.000
_cell.length_c   1.000
_cell.angle_alpha   90.00
_cell.angle_beta   90.00
_cell.angle_gamma   90.00
#
_symmetry.space_group_name_H-M   'P 1'
#
loop_
_entity.id
_entity.type
_entity.pdbx_description
1 polymer ?
#
loop_
_entity_poly.entity_id
_entity_poly.type
_entity_poly.pdbx_seq_one_letter_code
_entity_poly.pdbx_strand_id
1 'polypeptide(L)'
;MPGDTFLKNGEDDVLNRKIYDRISPEYVNETLNASYYSSFFKRFEAGAHNAIPMFIRGEWLNFTATNDPVFLLHHAQVDRLWWLWQNRDFDGRSKEYFGPSENFLEKHPQNSESHSMDLLPMDGLVKNGKSLLEPVGRSFVLHVSPRASSIQETYKRLDPTW
;
A
#
# COMPACT_ATOMS: atom_id res chain seq x y z
N MET A 1 -15.75 29.67 -6.64
CA MET A 1 -14.44 29.36 -7.23
C MET A 1 -13.58 30.62 -7.20
N PRO A 2 -12.58 30.68 -6.31
CA PRO A 2 -11.29 31.28 -6.62
C PRO A 2 -10.21 30.21 -6.39
N GLY A 3 -9.19 30.00 -7.22
CA GLY A 3 -8.52 30.87 -8.18
C GLY A 3 -7.05 30.46 -8.08
N ASP A 4 -6.59 29.74 -9.10
CA ASP A 4 -5.25 29.12 -9.19
C ASP A 4 -4.13 30.09 -8.80
N THR A 5 -3.46 29.81 -7.70
CA THR A 5 -2.16 30.41 -7.35
C THR A 5 -1.29 29.39 -6.62
N PHE A 6 -0.95 28.29 -7.30
CA PHE A 6 0.06 27.34 -6.83
C PHE A 6 1.09 27.02 -7.92
N LEU A 7 1.77 28.04 -8.45
CA LEU A 7 2.98 27.83 -9.24
C LEU A 7 3.95 28.99 -8.99
N LYS A 8 4.92 28.81 -8.09
CA LYS A 8 6.14 29.62 -8.04
C LYS A 8 7.31 28.80 -7.50
N ASN A 9 7.92 27.98 -8.36
CA ASN A 9 9.38 27.84 -8.59
C ASN A 9 9.64 26.65 -9.53
N GLY A 10 10.58 26.78 -10.48
CA GLY A 10 10.86 25.73 -11.47
C GLY A 10 11.35 24.40 -10.88
N GLU A 11 11.86 24.40 -9.64
CA GLU A 11 12.19 23.17 -8.90
C GLU A 11 10.95 22.43 -8.38
N ASP A 12 9.90 23.18 -7.99
CA ASP A 12 8.62 22.60 -7.57
C ASP A 12 7.93 21.92 -8.75
N ASP A 13 8.04 22.48 -9.95
CA ASP A 13 7.49 21.88 -11.17
C ASP A 13 8.20 20.56 -11.53
N VAL A 14 9.52 20.50 -11.36
CA VAL A 14 10.31 19.27 -11.59
C VAL A 14 10.00 18.22 -10.53
N LEU A 15 9.88 18.61 -9.26
CA LEU A 15 9.52 17.70 -8.18
C LEU A 15 8.10 17.15 -8.38
N ASN A 16 7.14 18.01 -8.68
CA ASN A 16 5.76 17.63 -8.94
C ASN A 16 5.69 16.63 -10.10
N ARG A 17 6.38 16.92 -11.21
CA ARG A 17 6.45 15.99 -12.35
C ARG A 17 6.98 14.61 -11.96
N LYS A 18 8.07 14.56 -11.19
CA LYS A 18 8.63 13.29 -10.71
C LYS A 18 7.65 12.51 -9.82
N ILE A 19 6.86 13.19 -9.00
CA ILE A 19 5.86 12.55 -8.14
C ILE A 19 4.69 12.02 -9.00
N TYR A 20 4.23 12.79 -10.00
CA TYR A 20 3.20 12.33 -10.94
C TYR A 20 3.64 11.11 -11.75
N ASP A 21 4.88 11.10 -12.25
CA ASP A 21 5.41 9.97 -13.02
C ASP A 21 5.38 8.65 -12.21
N ARG A 22 5.55 8.73 -10.88
CA ARG A 22 5.54 7.58 -9.96
C ARG A 22 4.15 6.99 -9.69
N ILE A 23 3.09 7.70 -10.04
CA ILE A 23 1.71 7.21 -9.96
C ILE A 23 1.07 7.01 -11.34
N SER A 24 1.86 7.12 -12.41
CA SER A 24 1.39 6.88 -13.76
C SER A 24 0.95 5.43 -13.97
N PRO A 25 -0.01 5.16 -14.87
CA PRO A 25 -0.38 3.80 -15.26
C PRO A 25 0.82 2.95 -15.68
N GLU A 26 1.78 3.55 -16.38
CA GLU A 26 3.02 2.91 -16.82
C GLU A 26 3.86 2.46 -15.63
N TYR A 27 4.12 3.36 -14.66
CA TYR A 27 4.91 3.04 -13.47
C TYR A 27 4.23 1.97 -12.61
N VAL A 28 2.90 2.02 -12.46
CA VAL A 28 2.13 1.00 -11.75
C VAL A 28 2.26 -0.35 -12.48
N ASN A 29 2.16 -0.37 -13.80
CA ASN A 29 2.27 -1.61 -14.56
C ASN A 29 3.69 -2.22 -14.47
N GLU A 30 4.73 -1.40 -14.54
CA GLU A 30 6.12 -1.83 -14.32
C GLU A 30 6.31 -2.39 -12.90
N THR A 31 5.72 -1.74 -11.90
CA THR A 31 5.75 -2.19 -10.51
C THR A 31 5.14 -3.59 -10.38
N LEU A 32 3.92 -3.78 -10.93
CA LEU A 32 3.24 -5.08 -10.89
C LEU A 32 3.96 -6.16 -11.73
N ASN A 33 4.80 -5.78 -12.70
CA ASN A 33 5.59 -6.71 -13.51
C ASN A 33 6.92 -7.12 -12.87
N ALA A 34 7.32 -6.51 -11.74
CA ALA A 34 8.55 -6.88 -11.05
C ALA A 34 8.55 -8.37 -10.67
N SER A 35 9.64 -9.08 -10.96
CA SER A 35 9.70 -10.54 -10.76
C SER A 35 9.91 -10.97 -9.31
N TYR A 36 10.56 -10.13 -8.51
CA TYR A 36 10.92 -10.43 -7.12
C TYR A 36 10.32 -9.39 -6.18
N TYR A 37 9.95 -9.81 -4.97
CA TYR A 37 9.39 -8.96 -3.94
C TYR A 37 10.27 -7.74 -3.66
N SER A 38 11.59 -7.90 -3.56
CA SER A 38 12.50 -6.77 -3.29
C SER A 38 12.46 -5.69 -4.38
N SER A 39 12.23 -6.09 -5.63
CA SER A 39 12.13 -5.18 -6.78
C SER A 39 10.74 -4.53 -6.84
N PHE A 40 9.70 -5.33 -6.56
CA PHE A 40 8.33 -4.85 -6.41
C PHE A 40 8.24 -3.81 -5.29
N PHE A 41 8.65 -4.17 -4.07
CA PHE A 41 8.57 -3.34 -2.87
C PHE A 41 9.28 -2.01 -3.06
N LYS A 42 10.49 -1.98 -3.62
CA LYS A 42 11.21 -0.72 -3.88
C LYS A 42 10.43 0.26 -4.77
N ARG A 43 9.81 -0.24 -5.84
CA ARG A 43 9.02 0.62 -6.76
C ARG A 43 7.69 1.00 -6.14
N PHE A 44 7.01 0.01 -5.55
CA PHE A 44 5.74 0.17 -4.87
C PHE A 44 5.80 1.21 -3.75
N GLU A 45 6.82 1.10 -2.90
CA GLU A 45 7.09 2.01 -1.79
C GLU A 45 7.38 3.42 -2.29
N ALA A 46 8.26 3.57 -3.30
CA ALA A 46 8.58 4.88 -3.87
C ALA A 46 7.39 5.54 -4.60
N GLY A 47 6.52 4.72 -5.19
CA GLY A 47 5.37 5.15 -5.96
C GLY A 47 4.09 5.18 -5.14
N ALA A 48 3.28 4.12 -5.24
CA ALA A 48 1.94 4.08 -4.68
C ALA A 48 1.89 4.45 -3.20
N HIS A 49 2.88 4.10 -2.38
CA HIS A 49 2.90 4.44 -0.95
C HIS A 49 3.41 5.86 -0.67
N ASN A 50 4.60 6.23 -1.14
CA ASN A 50 5.22 7.52 -0.76
C ASN A 50 4.84 8.72 -1.66
N ALA A 51 4.37 8.50 -2.88
CA ALA A 51 4.04 9.60 -3.79
C ALA A 51 2.68 10.25 -3.45
N ILE A 52 1.69 9.46 -3.03
CA ILE A 52 0.33 9.96 -2.76
C ILE A 52 0.28 10.95 -1.57
N PRO A 53 0.94 10.67 -0.42
CA PRO A 53 1.02 11.61 0.69
C PRO A 53 1.55 13.00 0.29
N MET A 54 2.41 13.08 -0.74
CA MET A 54 2.96 14.35 -1.23
C MET A 54 1.92 15.24 -1.92
N PHE A 55 0.82 14.68 -2.43
CA PHE A 55 -0.28 15.46 -3.02
C PHE A 55 -1.27 15.96 -1.96
N ILE A 56 -1.54 15.15 -0.95
CA ILE A 56 -2.53 15.48 0.10
C ILE A 56 -1.93 16.42 1.15
N ARG A 57 -0.66 16.19 1.53
CA ARG A 57 0.14 17.00 2.47
C ARG A 57 -0.51 17.07 3.88
N GLY A 58 -0.07 18.03 4.69
CA GLY A 58 -0.57 18.20 6.06
C GLY A 58 -0.20 17.02 6.95
N GLU A 59 -1.20 16.50 7.69
CA GLU A 59 -1.02 15.36 8.61
C GLU A 59 -0.49 14.09 7.92
N TRP A 60 -0.68 13.95 6.60
CA TRP A 60 -0.17 12.81 5.83
C TRP A 60 1.35 12.71 5.77
N LEU A 61 2.06 13.79 6.11
CA LEU A 61 3.53 13.81 6.15
C LEU A 61 4.09 13.47 7.55
N ASN A 62 3.20 13.19 8.51
CA ASN A 62 3.54 12.93 9.90
C ASN A 62 3.18 11.49 10.31
N PHE A 63 3.71 11.03 11.45
CA PHE A 63 3.32 9.76 12.06
C PHE A 63 1.85 9.68 12.49
N THR A 64 1.15 10.82 12.48
CA THR A 64 -0.27 10.97 12.80
C THR A 64 -1.19 10.90 11.57
N ALA A 65 -0.67 10.50 10.40
CA ALA A 65 -1.43 10.42 9.15
C ALA A 65 -2.73 9.60 9.26
N THR A 66 -2.77 8.61 10.15
CA THR A 66 -3.96 7.79 10.45
C THR A 66 -5.16 8.57 11.01
N ASN A 67 -4.95 9.81 11.48
CA ASN A 67 -6.05 10.69 11.91
C ASN A 67 -6.95 11.13 10.75
N ASP A 68 -6.46 11.09 9.50
CA ASP A 68 -7.27 11.32 8.31
C ASP A 68 -7.88 9.98 7.82
N PRO A 69 -9.22 9.83 7.76
CA PRO A 69 -9.85 8.59 7.31
C PRO A 69 -9.45 8.14 5.90
N VAL A 70 -9.05 9.07 5.01
CA VAL A 70 -8.62 8.75 3.65
C VAL A 70 -7.30 7.96 3.66
N PHE A 71 -6.49 8.06 4.73
CA PHE A 71 -5.28 7.26 4.91
C PHE A 71 -5.58 5.76 4.90
N LEU A 72 -6.67 5.34 5.54
CA LEU A 72 -7.07 3.93 5.56
C LEU A 72 -7.49 3.44 4.17
N LEU A 73 -8.21 4.27 3.40
CA LEU A 73 -8.59 3.95 2.02
C LEU A 73 -7.37 3.88 1.10
N HIS A 74 -6.39 4.75 1.32
CA HIS A 74 -5.11 4.72 0.62
C HIS A 74 -4.36 3.40 0.91
N HIS A 75 -4.26 2.99 2.18
CA HIS A 75 -3.62 1.73 2.54
C HIS A 75 -4.38 0.50 2.01
N ALA A 76 -5.70 0.58 1.86
CA ALA A 76 -6.45 -0.47 1.17
C ALA A 76 -6.11 -0.58 -0.33
N GLN A 77 -5.82 0.53 -1.00
CA GLN A 77 -5.35 0.51 -2.40
C GLN A 77 -3.91 0.02 -2.53
N VAL A 78 -3.05 0.39 -1.58
CA VAL A 78 -1.68 -0.12 -1.43
C VAL A 78 -1.71 -1.65 -1.27
N ASP A 79 -2.55 -2.17 -0.37
CA ASP A 79 -2.77 -3.60 -0.20
C ASP A 79 -3.30 -4.27 -1.48
N ARG A 80 -4.28 -3.65 -2.15
CA ARG A 80 -4.81 -4.16 -3.43
C ARG A 80 -3.72 -4.31 -4.51
N LEU A 81 -2.77 -3.39 -4.59
CA LEU A 81 -1.66 -3.49 -5.55
C LEU A 81 -0.69 -4.62 -5.19
N TRP A 82 -0.42 -4.83 -3.91
CA TRP A 82 0.36 -5.99 -3.45
C TRP A 82 -0.33 -7.31 -3.79
N TRP A 83 -1.63 -7.40 -3.53
CA TRP A 83 -2.45 -8.56 -3.91
C TRP A 83 -2.43 -8.80 -5.43
N LEU A 84 -2.58 -7.75 -6.26
CA LEU A 84 -2.51 -7.87 -7.72
C LEU A 84 -1.12 -8.37 -8.18
N TRP A 85 -0.04 -7.93 -7.53
CA TRP A 85 1.31 -8.40 -7.84
C TRP A 85 1.48 -9.89 -7.51
N GLN A 86 0.97 -10.35 -6.37
CA GLN A 86 0.97 -11.76 -5.99
C GLN A 86 0.18 -12.61 -7.01
N ASN A 87 -1.00 -12.16 -7.43
CA ASN A 87 -1.85 -12.92 -8.37
C ASN A 87 -1.27 -13.10 -9.78
N ARG A 88 -0.24 -12.33 -10.16
CA ARG A 88 0.45 -12.54 -11.45
C ARG A 88 1.33 -13.80 -11.47
N ASP A 89 1.74 -14.28 -10.31
CA ASP A 89 2.40 -15.58 -10.10
C ASP A 89 2.14 -16.02 -8.66
N PHE A 90 0.92 -16.50 -8.42
CA PHE A 90 0.45 -16.73 -7.06
C PHE A 90 1.29 -17.79 -6.33
N ASP A 91 1.69 -18.86 -7.01
CA ASP A 91 2.43 -19.96 -6.39
C ASP A 91 3.84 -19.56 -5.93
N GLY A 92 4.50 -18.69 -6.69
CA GLY A 92 5.80 -18.12 -6.35
C GLY A 92 5.68 -16.97 -5.34
N ARG A 93 4.87 -15.96 -5.68
CA ARG A 93 4.87 -14.65 -5.01
C ARG A 93 4.10 -14.60 -3.70
N SER A 94 3.13 -15.49 -3.48
CA SER A 94 2.37 -15.54 -2.21
C SER A 94 3.24 -15.88 -1.00
N LYS A 95 4.41 -16.49 -1.24
CA LYS A 95 5.35 -16.92 -0.19
C LYS A 95 6.53 -15.97 -0.04
N GLU A 96 6.67 -15.00 -0.94
CA GLU A 96 7.78 -14.06 -0.91
C GLU A 96 7.60 -13.06 0.22
N TYR A 97 8.64 -12.95 1.03
CA TYR A 97 8.73 -12.04 2.15
C TYR A 97 10.19 -11.62 2.30
N PHE A 98 10.45 -10.33 2.37
CA PHE A 98 11.82 -9.79 2.46
C PHE A 98 11.82 -8.41 3.11
N GLY A 99 12.85 -8.13 3.90
CA GLY A 99 13.02 -6.89 4.63
C GLY A 99 14.07 -7.07 5.73
N PRO A 100 14.54 -6.00 6.37
CA PRO A 100 15.30 -6.14 7.60
C PRO A 100 14.37 -6.65 8.71
N SER A 101 14.83 -7.58 9.55
CA SER A 101 14.07 -8.04 10.73
C SER A 101 14.11 -7.04 11.90
N GLU A 102 14.89 -5.97 11.77
CA GLU A 102 15.11 -4.95 12.78
C GLU A 102 14.78 -3.56 12.24
N ASN A 103 14.55 -2.61 13.16
CA ASN A 103 13.95 -1.32 12.89
C ASN A 103 14.85 -0.46 11.96
N PHE A 104 14.28 0.15 10.92
CA PHE A 104 15.03 0.94 9.94
C PHE A 104 15.74 2.18 10.53
N LEU A 105 15.37 2.57 11.75
CA LEU A 105 15.85 3.77 12.44
C LEU A 105 17.10 3.54 13.30
N GLU A 106 17.44 2.29 13.61
CA GLU A 106 18.60 1.94 14.43
C GLU A 106 19.76 1.42 13.56
N LYS A 107 21.00 1.76 13.94
CA LYS A 107 22.22 1.32 13.24
C LYS A 107 22.52 -0.12 13.69
N HIS A 108 22.06 -1.09 12.91
CA HIS A 108 22.26 -2.50 13.25
C HIS A 108 23.55 -3.06 12.63
N PRO A 109 24.44 -3.69 13.43
CA PRO A 109 25.69 -4.28 12.95
C PRO A 109 25.50 -5.62 12.21
N GLN A 110 24.29 -6.17 12.22
CA GLN A 110 23.94 -7.44 11.56
C GLN A 110 22.79 -7.19 10.59
N ASN A 111 23.01 -7.48 9.30
CA ASN A 111 21.96 -7.42 8.27
C ASN A 111 21.02 -8.63 8.42
N SER A 112 20.27 -8.70 9.52
CA SER A 112 19.31 -9.77 9.77
C SER A 112 18.12 -9.60 8.81
N GLU A 113 17.87 -10.62 8.00
CA GLU A 113 16.74 -10.67 7.06
C GLU A 113 15.48 -11.13 7.79
N SER A 114 14.36 -10.45 7.53
CA SER A 114 13.05 -10.81 8.06
C SER A 114 12.53 -12.07 7.38
N HIS A 115 12.02 -13.01 8.17
CA HIS A 115 11.37 -14.21 7.69
C HIS A 115 9.86 -14.17 7.95
N SER A 116 9.07 -14.80 7.08
CA SER A 116 7.61 -14.86 7.25
C SER A 116 7.16 -15.54 8.54
N MET A 117 8.03 -16.32 9.19
CA MET A 117 7.76 -16.97 10.46
C MET A 117 8.13 -16.12 11.69
N ASP A 118 8.72 -14.94 11.49
CA ASP A 118 9.06 -14.02 12.57
C ASP A 118 7.81 -13.64 13.36
N LEU A 119 7.93 -13.65 14.69
CA LEU A 119 6.84 -13.28 15.57
C LEU A 119 6.54 -11.79 15.39
N LEU A 120 5.31 -11.47 15.01
CA LEU A 120 4.86 -10.08 14.94
C LEU A 120 4.36 -9.66 16.32
N PRO A 121 4.84 -8.54 16.90
CA PRO A 121 4.41 -8.05 18.21
C PRO A 121 3.03 -7.38 18.12
N MET A 122 2.05 -8.08 17.56
CA MET A 122 0.65 -7.63 17.42
C MET A 122 -0.24 -8.17 18.55
N ASP A 123 0.36 -8.49 19.71
CA ASP A 123 -0.31 -8.97 20.93
C ASP A 123 -1.35 -10.10 20.69
N GLY A 124 -1.01 -11.03 19.80
CA GLY A 124 -1.88 -12.17 19.47
C GLY A 124 -2.94 -11.92 18.40
N LEU A 125 -3.08 -10.69 17.87
CA LEU A 125 -3.93 -10.42 16.70
C LEU A 125 -3.49 -11.26 15.50
N VAL A 126 -2.18 -11.38 15.31
CA VAL A 126 -1.55 -12.24 14.33
C VAL A 126 -0.26 -12.81 14.91
N LYS A 127 0.02 -14.09 14.65
CA LYS A 127 1.20 -14.78 15.21
C LYS A 127 2.49 -14.41 14.47
N ASN A 128 2.44 -14.35 13.15
CA ASN A 128 3.60 -14.11 12.27
C ASN A 128 3.18 -13.63 10.88
N GLY A 129 4.14 -13.19 10.06
CA GLY A 129 3.90 -12.73 8.69
C GLY A 129 3.22 -13.78 7.79
N LYS A 130 3.52 -15.07 7.98
CA LYS A 130 2.88 -16.16 7.23
C LYS A 130 1.37 -16.17 7.41
N SER A 131 0.90 -15.89 8.62
CA SER A 131 -0.54 -15.81 8.91
C SER A 131 -1.24 -14.64 8.18
N LEU A 132 -0.49 -13.61 7.75
CA LEU A 132 -0.98 -12.52 6.90
C LEU A 132 -0.98 -12.88 5.41
N LEU A 133 -0.07 -13.76 5.00
CA LEU A 133 0.10 -14.18 3.60
C LEU A 133 -0.83 -15.32 3.21
N GLU A 134 -1.24 -16.13 4.17
CA GLU A 134 -2.20 -17.21 3.93
C GLU A 134 -3.54 -16.60 3.49
N PRO A 135 -4.12 -17.05 2.36
CA PRO A 135 -5.47 -16.66 1.99
C PRO A 135 -6.41 -17.09 3.10
N VAL A 136 -6.83 -16.13 3.93
CA VAL A 136 -7.87 -16.40 4.92
C VAL A 136 -9.05 -16.91 4.13
N GLY A 137 -9.57 -18.09 4.49
CA GLY A 137 -10.65 -18.80 3.79
C GLY A 137 -11.99 -18.05 3.67
N ARG A 138 -12.00 -16.73 3.87
CA ARG A 138 -12.99 -15.76 3.42
C ARG A 138 -12.27 -14.48 3.02
N SER A 139 -12.05 -14.36 1.72
CA SER A 139 -11.83 -13.10 1.02
C SER A 139 -12.65 -11.95 1.62
N PHE A 140 -11.97 -10.93 2.16
CA PHE A 140 -12.51 -9.57 2.07
C PHE A 140 -12.32 -9.09 0.62
N VAL A 141 -13.14 -9.64 -0.30
CA VAL A 141 -13.23 -9.11 -1.66
C VAL A 141 -14.17 -7.92 -1.61
N LEU A 142 -13.60 -6.72 -1.54
CA LEU A 142 -14.29 -5.51 -1.98
C LEU A 142 -14.35 -5.56 -3.52
N HIS A 143 -15.48 -6.04 -4.03
CA HIS A 143 -15.78 -6.02 -5.46
C HIS A 143 -15.99 -4.57 -5.92
N VAL A 144 -14.92 -3.91 -6.37
CA VAL A 144 -15.04 -2.61 -7.07
C VAL A 144 -15.19 -2.91 -8.56
N SER A 145 -16.43 -3.08 -9.01
CA SER A 145 -16.76 -3.24 -10.43
C SER A 145 -16.66 -1.90 -11.16
N PRO A 146 -15.98 -1.80 -12.32
CA PRO A 146 -16.02 -0.61 -13.14
C PRO A 146 -17.36 -0.51 -13.87
N ARG A 147 -18.23 0.37 -13.37
CA ARG A 147 -19.38 1.00 -14.05
C ARG A 147 -20.58 0.09 -14.37
N ALA A 148 -21.62 0.20 -13.54
CA ALA A 148 -23.00 0.00 -13.96
C ALA A 148 -23.87 1.14 -13.41
N SER A 149 -24.44 1.91 -14.32
CA SER A 149 -25.56 2.80 -14.09
C SER A 149 -26.74 2.04 -13.48
N SER A 150 -27.41 2.68 -12.50
CA SER A 150 -28.54 2.21 -11.68
C SER A 150 -28.16 1.46 -10.40
N ILE A 151 -28.18 2.21 -9.29
CA ILE A 151 -28.16 1.68 -7.93
C ILE A 151 -29.61 1.46 -7.50
N GLN A 152 -29.97 0.22 -7.21
CA GLN A 152 -31.02 -0.11 -6.24
C GLN A 152 -30.30 -0.72 -5.04
N GLU A 153 -30.28 0.03 -3.94
CA GLU A 153 -29.64 -0.35 -2.68
C GLU A 153 -30.31 -1.59 -2.08
N THR A 154 -29.51 -2.54 -1.62
CA THR A 154 -29.92 -3.47 -0.56
C THR A 154 -28.83 -3.57 0.48
N TYR A 155 -28.90 -2.69 1.49
CA TYR A 155 -28.13 -2.83 2.72
C TYR A 155 -28.74 -3.96 3.56
N LYS A 156 -28.02 -5.08 3.70
CA LYS A 156 -28.22 -5.99 4.83
C LYS A 156 -27.25 -5.59 5.94
N ARG A 157 -27.83 -5.06 7.01
CA ARG A 157 -27.21 -4.71 8.30
C ARG A 157 -26.41 -5.93 8.82
N LEU A 158 -25.12 -5.77 9.07
CA LEU A 158 -24.32 -6.73 9.82
C LEU A 158 -24.55 -6.49 11.32
N ASP A 159 -24.65 -7.60 12.05
CA ASP A 159 -24.88 -7.74 13.50
C ASP A 159 -23.73 -7.11 14.30
N PRO A 160 -23.97 -6.31 15.38
CA PRO A 160 -22.94 -5.45 15.97
C PRO A 160 -22.17 -6.09 17.12
N THR A 161 -21.81 -7.37 17.02
CA THR A 161 -20.89 -7.97 18.00
C THR A 161 -19.62 -8.44 17.31
N TRP A 162 -18.53 -7.77 17.71
CA TRP A 162 -17.11 -7.90 17.31
C TRP A 162 -16.68 -7.02 16.14
#